data_AF-A0A1V5ZQ61-F1
#
_entry.id   AF-A0A1V5ZQ61-F1
#
_cell.length_a   1.000
_cell.length_b   1.000
_cell.length_c   1.000
_cell.angle_alpha   90.00
_cell.angle_beta   90.00
_cell.angle_gamma   90.00
#
_symmetry.space_group_name_H-M   'P 1'
#
loop_
_entity.id
_entity.type
_entity.pdbx_description
1 polymer ?
#
loop_
_entity_poly.entity_id
_entity_poly.type
_entity_poly.pdbx_seq_one_letter_code
_entity_poly.pdbx_strand_id
1 'polypeptide(L)' 'MAKKYENIFMKGMKALNIDTFDVMPKATDHIAEQISLIQKLEEKAYTYEVPGD' A
#
# COMPACT_ATOMS: atom_id res chain seq x y z
N MET A 1 8.25 11.57 7.28
CA MET A 1 8.60 11.82 5.86
C MET A 1 7.46 11.51 4.90
N ALA A 2 6.85 10.32 4.93
CA ALA A 2 5.74 9.95 4.04
C ALA A 2 4.62 11.00 3.94
N LYS A 3 4.10 11.48 5.08
CA LYS A 3 3.02 12.50 5.09
C LYS A 3 3.40 13.82 4.39
N LYS A 4 4.68 14.23 4.45
CA LYS A 4 5.15 15.43 3.74
C LYS A 4 4.98 15.27 2.23
N TYR A 5 5.41 14.13 1.69
CA TYR A 5 5.35 13.86 0.26
C TYR A 5 3.91 13.53 -0.19
N GLU A 6 3.10 12.89 0.65
CA GLU A 6 1.65 12.73 0.45
C GLU A 6 0.99 14.10 0.26
N ASN A 7 1.30 15.08 1.11
CA ASN A 7 0.75 16.43 0.99
C ASN A 7 1.23 17.15 -0.30
N ILE A 8 2.47 16.91 -0.75
CA ILE A 8 3.00 17.46 -2.01
C ILE A 8 2.24 16.84 -3.20
N PHE A 9 2.03 15.53 -3.18
CA PHE A 9 1.25 14.81 -4.19
C PHE A 9 -0.16 15.40 -4.32
N MET A 10 -0.88 15.54 -3.20
CA MET A 10 -2.25 16.09 -3.22
C MET A 10 -2.31 17.53 -3.74
N LYS A 11 -1.29 18.36 -3.44
CA LYS A 11 -1.19 19.70 -4.02
C LYS A 11 -0.97 19.67 -5.54
N GLY A 12 -0.15 18.73 -6.02
CA GLY A 12 0.09 18.52 -7.45
C GLY A 12 -1.18 18.11 -8.19
N MET A 13 -1.93 17.14 -7.65
CA MET A 13 -3.21 16.68 -8.20
C MET A 13 -4.18 17.86 -8.40
N LYS A 14 -4.33 18.70 -7.37
CA LYS A 14 -5.17 19.90 -7.45
C LYS A 14 -4.66 20.90 -8.50
N ALA A 15 -3.36 21.15 -8.57
CA ALA A 15 -2.78 22.09 -9.52
C ALA A 15 -2.97 21.67 -10.98
N LEU A 16 -3.07 20.36 -11.23
CA LEU A 16 -3.28 19.78 -12.55
C LEU A 16 -4.78 19.57 -12.89
N ASN A 17 -5.70 20.04 -12.04
CA ASN A 17 -7.14 19.78 -12.16
C ASN A 17 -7.48 18.28 -12.29
N ILE A 18 -6.75 17.43 -11.57
CA ILE A 18 -7.04 16.00 -11.49
C ILE A 18 -8.02 15.77 -10.35
N ASP A 19 -9.11 15.06 -10.64
CA ASP A 19 -10.10 14.67 -9.64
C ASP A 19 -9.49 13.79 -8.56
N THR A 20 -10.02 13.91 -7.34
CA THR A 20 -9.60 13.08 -6.22
C THR A 20 -10.18 11.67 -6.34
N PHE A 21 -9.42 10.68 -5.88
CA PHE A 21 -9.90 9.30 -5.77
C PHE A 21 -10.98 9.16 -4.69
N ASP A 22 -11.91 8.23 -4.88
CA ASP A 22 -12.90 7.87 -3.85
C ASP A 22 -12.25 7.30 -2.59
N VAL A 23 -11.15 6.56 -2.77
CA VAL A 23 -10.37 5.94 -1.68
C VAL A 23 -8.88 6.07 -1.99
N MET A 24 -8.10 6.40 -0.97
CA MET A 24 -6.64 6.47 -1.03
C MET A 24 -6.03 5.62 0.10
N PRO A 25 -6.03 4.28 -0.03
CA PRO A 25 -5.62 3.38 1.04
C PRO A 25 -4.11 3.47 1.28
N LYS A 26 -3.71 3.58 2.54
CA LYS A 26 -2.29 3.59 2.92
C LYS A 26 -1.86 2.18 3.23
N ALA A 27 -0.81 1.68 2.61
CA ALA A 27 -0.29 0.34 2.88
C ALA A 27 -0.05 0.08 4.39
N THR A 28 0.38 1.12 5.14
CA THR A 28 0.59 1.05 6.59
C THR A 28 -0.69 0.78 7.39
N ASP A 29 -1.85 1.11 6.85
CA ASP A 29 -3.15 0.91 7.51
C ASP A 29 -3.72 -0.50 7.19
N HIS A 30 -3.13 -1.22 6.22
CA HIS A 30 -3.61 -2.52 5.73
C HIS A 30 -2.62 -3.67 5.97
N ILE A 31 -1.63 -3.50 6.87
CA ILE A 31 -0.61 -4.53 7.16
C ILE A 31 -1.25 -5.86 7.59
N ALA A 32 -2.31 -5.81 8.40
CA ALA A 32 -2.98 -7.03 8.85
C ALA A 32 -3.61 -7.83 7.69
N GLU A 33 -4.20 -7.15 6.70
CA GLU A 33 -4.78 -7.78 5.52
C GLU A 33 -3.68 -8.36 4.62
N GLN A 34 -2.56 -7.65 4.48
CA GLN A 34 -1.40 -8.12 3.73
C GLN A 34 -0.82 -9.40 4.35
N ILE A 35 -0.66 -9.45 5.68
CA ILE A 35 -0.21 -10.66 6.39
C ILE A 35 -1.21 -11.81 6.18
N SER A 36 -2.51 -11.54 6.32
CA SER A 36 -3.54 -12.56 6.12
C SER A 36 -3.52 -13.13 4.70
N LEU A 37 -3.25 -12.30 3.68
CA LEU A 37 -3.11 -12.77 2.31
C LEU A 37 -1.90 -13.69 2.15
N ILE A 38 -0.75 -13.32 2.72
CA ILE A 38 0.48 -14.13 2.66
C ILE A 38 0.24 -15.51 3.27
N GLN A 39 -0.36 -15.56 4.47
CA GLN A 39 -0.67 -16.82 5.15
C GLN A 39 -1.56 -17.74 4.29
N LYS A 40 -2.57 -17.19 3.60
CA LYS A 40 -3.41 -17.96 2.68
C LYS A 40 -2.66 -18.50 1.47
N LEU A 41 -1.59 -17.83 1.04
CA LEU A 41 -0.75 -18.27 -0.07
C LEU A 41 0.23 -19.35 0.40
N GLU A 42 0.76 -19.24 1.62
CA GLU A 42 1.57 -20.27 2.28
C GLU A 42 0.78 -21.57 2.44
N GLU A 43 -0.47 -21.51 2.93
CA GLU A 43 -1.37 -22.66 3.06
C GLU A 43 -1.61 -23.37 1.72
N LYS A 44 -1.55 -22.64 0.61
CA LYS A 44 -1.73 -23.18 -0.76
C LYS A 44 -0.42 -23.64 -1.40
N ALA A 45 0.70 -23.60 -0.67
CA ALA A 45 2.04 -23.89 -1.18
C ALA A 45 2.43 -23.03 -2.39
N TYR A 46 1.96 -21.77 -2.44
CA TYR A 46 2.30 -20.79 -3.49
C TYR A 46 3.47 -19.87 -3.12
N THR A 47 3.98 -19.98 -1.91
CA THR A 47 5.10 -19.18 -1.41
C THR A 47 6.18 -20.09 -0.82
N TYR A 48 7.36 -19.52 -0.65
CA TYR A 48 8.48 -20.11 0.05
C TYR A 48 9.30 -18.97 0.68
N GLU A 49 10.01 -19.27 1.75
CA GLU A 49 10.90 -18.31 2.41
C GLU A 49 12.30 -18.42 1.80
N VAL A 50 12.94 -17.28 1.54
CA VAL A 50 14.36 -17.20 1.17
C VAL A 50 15.10 -16.59 2.36
N PRO A 51 15.96 -17.35 3.06
CA PRO A 51 16.65 -16.83 4.24
C PRO A 51 17.57 -15.65 3.88
N GLY A 52 17.32 -14.48 4.50
CA GLY A 52 18.20 -13.32 4.39
C GLY A 52 17.74 -12.20 3.44
N ASP A 53 16.59 -12.37 2.79
CA ASP A 53 15.84 -11.29 2.12
C ASP A 53 14.64 -10.82 2.97
#